data_AF-T1CBG2-F1
#
_entry.id   AF-T1CBG2-F1
#
_cell.length_a   1.000
_cell.length_b   1.000
_cell.length_c   1.000
_cell.angle_alpha   90.00
_cell.angle_beta   90.00
_cell.angle_gamma   90.00
#
_symmetry.space_group_name_H-M   'P 1'
#
loop_
_entity.id
_entity.type
_entity.pdbx_description
1 polymer ?
#
loop_
_entity_poly.entity_id
_entity_poly.type
_entity_poly.pdbx_seq_one_letter_code
_entity_poly.pdbx_strand_id
1 'polypeptide(L)'
;ARCAATLTDAVDVVTTLYLLRLRHQLSYVRRREPFQVMAEETVTLAVKGRSQPEWLSGDAVSALLECTPSGNLAPEAVQREIRAALEFLHVQPQRLEDLARERAAVLLADHERVREAARDVGQYSVSPCLPVDVMGIYVLLPDAL
;
A
#
# COMPACT_ATOMS: atom_id res chain seq x y z
N ALA A 1 -6.00 12.81 0.77
CA ALA A 1 -5.77 11.60 1.58
C ALA A 1 -6.47 11.74 2.92
N ARG A 2 -6.96 10.66 3.52
CA ARG A 2 -7.50 10.65 4.90
C ARG A 2 -6.36 10.42 5.89
N CYS A 3 -6.49 10.91 7.12
CA CYS A 3 -5.52 10.60 8.17
C CYS A 3 -6.19 10.49 9.54
N ALA A 4 -5.61 9.66 10.42
CA ALA A 4 -6.04 9.54 11.81
C ALA A 4 -4.89 9.04 12.70
N ALA A 5 -4.93 9.38 13.98
CA ALA A 5 -4.07 8.79 14.99
C ALA A 5 -4.94 8.39 16.19
N THR A 6 -4.77 7.17 16.70
CA THR A 6 -5.65 6.61 17.74
C THR A 6 -4.90 5.69 18.69
N LEU A 7 -5.43 5.54 19.89
CA LEU A 7 -4.99 4.54 20.87
C LEU A 7 -5.73 3.23 20.59
N THR A 8 -5.03 2.09 20.67
CA THR A 8 -5.59 0.75 20.50
C THR A 8 -4.73 -0.29 21.21
N ASP A 9 -5.35 -1.39 21.61
CA ASP A 9 -4.71 -2.60 22.14
C ASP A 9 -4.23 -3.55 21.04
N ALA A 10 -4.54 -3.25 19.77
CA ALA A 10 -4.18 -4.06 18.62
C ALA A 10 -2.67 -4.01 18.25
N VAL A 11 -1.91 -3.10 18.87
CA VAL A 11 -0.46 -2.94 18.62
C VAL A 11 0.32 -2.72 19.92
N ASP A 12 1.45 -3.41 20.05
CA ASP A 12 2.34 -3.25 21.22
C ASP A 12 3.33 -2.08 21.09
N VAL A 13 3.51 -1.58 19.87
CA VAL A 13 4.39 -0.43 19.55
C VAL A 13 3.71 0.47 18.53
N VAL A 14 4.10 1.75 18.49
CA VAL A 14 3.57 2.70 17.50
C VAL A 14 3.74 2.13 16.09
N THR A 15 2.63 1.98 15.38
CA THR A 15 2.58 1.37 14.06
C THR A 15 1.81 2.28 13.11
N THR A 16 2.42 2.65 11.99
CA THR A 16 1.78 3.51 10.99
C THR A 16 1.34 2.68 9.79
N LEU A 17 0.06 2.76 9.44
CA LEU A 17 -0.52 2.15 8.25
C LEU A 17 -0.57 3.17 7.11
N TYR A 18 -0.11 2.77 5.94
CA TYR A 18 -0.21 3.50 4.69
C TYR A 18 -1.15 2.74 3.75
N LEU A 19 -2.31 3.33 3.51
CA LEU A 19 -3.28 2.81 2.54
C LEU A 19 -2.94 3.38 1.17
N LEU A 20 -2.53 2.50 0.26
CA LEU A 20 -2.01 2.83 -1.06
C LEU A 20 -3.00 2.37 -2.13
N ARG A 21 -3.12 3.15 -3.19
CA ARG A 21 -3.72 2.70 -4.44
C ARG A 21 -2.63 2.56 -5.48
N LEU A 22 -2.40 1.31 -5.90
CA LEU A 22 -1.50 1.01 -7.00
C LEU A 22 -2.32 0.96 -8.29
N ARG A 23 -1.79 1.60 -9.32
CA ARG A 23 -2.37 1.61 -10.66
C ARG A 23 -1.37 0.98 -11.60
N HIS A 24 -1.83 0.10 -12.46
CA HIS A 24 -1.01 -0.61 -13.42
C HIS A 24 -1.60 -0.44 -14.81
N GLN A 25 -0.76 -0.05 -15.76
CA GLN A 25 -1.10 -0.04 -17.16
C GLN A 25 -0.74 -1.39 -17.77
N LEU A 26 -1.76 -2.11 -18.25
CA LEU A 26 -1.58 -3.35 -18.97
C LEU A 26 -1.71 -3.05 -20.46
N SER A 27 -0.71 -3.45 -21.24
CA SER A 27 -0.74 -3.31 -22.70
C SER A 27 -0.56 -4.66 -23.36
N TYR A 28 -1.35 -4.92 -24.41
CA TYR A 28 -1.24 -6.14 -25.21
C TYR A 28 -1.61 -5.89 -26.67
N VAL A 29 -1.18 -6.79 -27.56
CA VAL A 29 -1.52 -6.72 -29.00
C VAL A 29 -2.44 -7.88 -29.37
N ARG A 30 -3.57 -7.57 -30.00
CA ARG A 30 -4.51 -8.58 -30.52
C ARG A 30 -4.87 -8.23 -31.97
N ARG A 31 -4.71 -9.20 -32.89
CA ARG A 31 -4.98 -8.99 -34.33
C ARG A 31 -4.28 -7.76 -34.94
N ARG A 32 -3.03 -7.50 -34.51
CA ARG A 32 -2.20 -6.32 -34.89
C ARG A 32 -2.71 -4.96 -34.36
N GLU A 33 -3.72 -4.95 -33.50
CA GLU A 33 -4.20 -3.75 -32.83
C GLU A 33 -3.66 -3.71 -31.39
N PRO A 34 -3.05 -2.59 -30.96
CA PRO A 34 -2.62 -2.41 -29.58
C PRO A 34 -3.82 -2.04 -28.70
N PHE A 35 -3.90 -2.67 -27.54
CA PHE A 35 -4.88 -2.38 -26.49
C PHE A 35 -4.15 -1.97 -25.22
N GLN A 36 -4.75 -1.03 -24.49
CA GLN A 36 -4.31 -0.61 -23.17
C GLN A 36 -5.48 -0.60 -22.22
N VAL A 37 -5.29 -1.17 -21.04
CA VAL A 37 -6.25 -1.18 -19.96
C VAL A 37 -5.56 -0.81 -18.65
N MET A 38 -6.33 -0.29 -17.70
CA MET A 38 -5.86 0.04 -16.37
C MET A 38 -6.37 -1.02 -15.39
N ALA A 39 -5.49 -1.50 -14.52
CA ALA A 39 -5.87 -2.23 -13.32
C ALA A 39 -5.55 -1.37 -12.10
N GLU A 40 -6.44 -1.38 -11.12
CA GLU A 40 -6.20 -0.76 -9.82
C GLU A 40 -6.23 -1.83 -8.73
N GLU A 41 -5.35 -1.71 -7.75
CA GLU A 41 -5.40 -2.49 -6.51
C GLU A 41 -5.20 -1.57 -5.30
N THR A 42 -5.79 -1.97 -4.17
CA THR A 42 -5.58 -1.30 -2.88
C THR A 42 -4.67 -2.18 -2.04
N VAL A 43 -3.59 -1.59 -1.54
CA VAL A 43 -2.60 -2.28 -0.72
C VAL A 43 -2.36 -1.49 0.56
N THR A 44 -2.21 -2.21 1.66
CA THR A 44 -1.85 -1.62 2.96
C THR A 44 -0.42 -2.02 3.30
N LEU A 45 0.42 -1.03 3.57
CA LEU A 45 1.72 -1.23 4.22
C LEU A 45 1.64 -0.76 5.66
N ALA A 46 2.42 -1.39 6.54
CA ALA A 46 2.63 -0.90 7.89
C ALA A 46 4.11 -0.65 8.16
N VAL A 47 4.38 0.31 9.04
CA VAL A 47 5.69 0.57 9.61
C VAL A 47 5.58 0.42 11.12
N LYS A 48 6.20 -0.62 11.65
CA LYS A 48 6.22 -0.92 13.08
C LYS A 48 7.45 -0.28 13.72
N GLY A 49 7.21 0.53 14.76
CA GLY A 49 8.26 1.22 15.52
C GLY A 49 8.81 2.47 14.82
N ARG A 50 9.51 3.32 15.59
CA ARG A 50 10.10 4.58 15.09
C ARG A 50 11.63 4.56 14.98
N SER A 51 12.31 3.97 15.96
CA SER A 51 13.78 3.97 16.01
C SER A 51 14.41 2.91 15.10
N GLN A 52 13.73 1.77 14.94
CA GLN A 52 14.10 0.69 14.04
C GLN A 52 12.85 0.30 13.24
N PRO A 53 12.45 1.12 12.25
CA PRO A 53 11.20 0.95 11.54
C PRO A 53 11.22 -0.33 10.72
N GLU A 54 10.27 -1.22 10.98
CA GLU A 54 10.08 -2.47 10.25
C GLU A 54 8.89 -2.33 9.30
N TRP A 55 9.12 -2.57 8.00
CA TRP A 55 8.05 -2.58 7.01
C TRP A 55 7.33 -3.93 7.01
N LEU A 56 6.02 -3.89 7.22
CA LEU A 56 5.14 -5.05 7.20
C LEU A 56 4.13 -4.92 6.05
N SER A 57 3.70 -6.06 5.51
CA SER A 57 2.68 -6.16 4.47
C SER A 57 1.85 -7.44 4.63
N GLY A 58 0.79 -7.58 3.84
CA GLY A 58 -0.06 -8.76 3.81
C GLY A 58 -1.32 -8.66 4.68
N ASP A 59 -2.06 -9.76 4.77
CA ASP A 59 -3.41 -9.78 5.33
C ASP A 59 -3.48 -9.33 6.79
N ALA A 60 -2.47 -9.69 7.59
CA ALA A 60 -2.39 -9.26 9.00
C ALA A 60 -2.30 -7.73 9.14
N VAL A 61 -1.61 -7.06 8.21
CA VAL A 61 -1.52 -5.60 8.18
C VAL A 61 -2.84 -4.98 7.73
N SER A 62 -3.50 -5.57 6.73
CA SER A 62 -4.81 -5.12 6.28
C SER A 62 -5.86 -5.23 7.40
N ALA A 63 -5.82 -6.28 8.21
CA ALA A 63 -6.71 -6.46 9.36
C ALA A 63 -6.56 -5.35 10.42
N LEU A 64 -5.39 -4.70 10.53
CA LEU A 64 -5.21 -3.57 11.44
C LEU A 64 -6.04 -2.34 11.06
N LEU A 65 -6.50 -2.22 9.82
CA LEU A 65 -7.44 -1.14 9.44
C LEU A 65 -8.81 -1.31 10.11
N GLU A 66 -9.13 -2.52 10.58
CA GLU A 66 -10.37 -2.86 11.27
C GLU A 66 -10.22 -2.82 12.79
N CYS A 67 -9.06 -2.39 13.32
CA CYS A 67 -8.83 -2.33 14.75
C CYS A 67 -9.83 -1.38 15.43
N THR A 68 -10.23 -1.72 16.66
CA THR A 68 -11.11 -0.86 17.45
C THR A 68 -10.27 0.17 18.23
N PRO A 69 -10.53 1.48 18.06
CA PRO A 69 -9.97 2.50 18.93
C PRO A 69 -10.36 2.27 20.39
N SER A 70 -9.37 2.23 21.29
CA SER A 70 -9.61 2.27 22.73
C SER A 70 -9.65 3.69 23.27
N GLY A 71 -9.11 4.66 22.52
CA GLY A 71 -9.14 6.07 22.90
C GLY A 71 -8.71 7.04 21.81
N ASN A 72 -8.98 8.33 22.06
CA ASN A 72 -8.55 9.43 21.20
C ASN A 72 -7.38 10.18 21.83
N LEU A 73 -6.50 10.69 20.98
CA LEU A 73 -5.43 11.60 21.36
C LEU A 73 -5.92 13.05 21.41
N ALA A 74 -5.24 13.88 22.19
CA ALA A 74 -5.41 15.33 22.09
C ALA A 74 -5.07 15.82 20.66
N PRO A 75 -5.74 16.87 20.14
CA PRO A 75 -5.55 17.32 18.76
C PRO A 75 -4.09 17.60 18.37
N GLU A 76 -3.32 18.23 19.26
CA GLU A 76 -1.89 18.52 19.03
C GLU A 76 -1.05 17.24 18.91
N ALA A 77 -1.38 16.21 19.70
CA ALA A 77 -0.73 14.92 19.60
C ALA A 77 -1.07 14.26 18.27
N VAL A 78 -2.33 14.26 17.84
CA VAL A 78 -2.73 13.75 16.51
C VAL A 78 -1.91 14.42 15.41
N GLN A 79 -1.80 15.75 15.42
CA GLN A 79 -1.05 16.50 14.41
C GLN A 79 0.44 16.13 14.37
N ARG A 80 1.06 15.96 15.55
CA ARG A 80 2.46 15.54 15.66
C ARG A 80 2.67 14.14 15.09
N GLU A 81 1.78 13.21 15.42
CA GLU A 81 1.84 11.82 14.95
C GLU A 81 1.70 11.72 13.43
N ILE A 82 0.70 12.40 12.87
CA ILE A 82 0.51 12.45 11.42
C ILE A 82 1.68 13.11 10.70
N ARG A 83 2.24 14.19 11.25
CA ARG A 83 3.40 14.86 10.66
C ARG A 83 4.62 13.95 10.60
N ALA A 84 4.93 13.26 11.71
CA ALA A 84 6.03 12.31 11.76
C ALA A 84 5.85 11.18 10.74
N ALA A 85 4.64 10.65 10.61
CA ALA A 85 4.32 9.62 9.61
C ALA A 85 4.48 10.11 8.16
N LEU A 86 4.10 11.35 7.88
CA LEU A 86 4.28 11.98 6.57
C LEU A 86 5.76 12.22 6.25
N GLU A 87 6.52 12.78 7.18
CA GLU A 87 7.96 13.03 7.03
C GLU A 87 8.72 11.73 6.80
N PHE A 88 8.39 10.67 7.55
CA PHE A 88 8.96 9.35 7.34
C PHE A 88 8.69 8.80 5.93
N LEU A 89 7.46 8.90 5.45
CA LEU A 89 7.11 8.39 4.12
C LEU A 89 7.77 9.21 3.01
N HIS A 90 7.87 10.54 3.19
CA HIS A 90 8.42 11.45 2.19
C HIS A 90 9.88 11.14 1.85
N VAL A 91 10.65 10.64 2.82
CA VAL A 91 12.05 10.23 2.61
C VAL A 91 12.20 8.78 2.11
N GLN A 92 11.10 8.07 1.87
CA GLN A 92 11.08 6.66 1.45
C GLN A 92 10.29 6.40 0.13
N PRO A 93 10.37 7.26 -0.92
CA PRO A 93 9.58 7.05 -2.14
C PRO A 93 9.91 5.74 -2.84
N GLN A 94 11.18 5.32 -2.82
CA GLN A 94 11.65 4.08 -3.46
C GLN A 94 10.94 2.85 -2.92
N ARG A 95 10.64 2.79 -1.62
CA ARG A 95 9.93 1.63 -1.04
C ARG A 95 8.56 1.42 -1.65
N LEU A 96 7.84 2.50 -1.94
CA LEU A 96 6.51 2.46 -2.56
C LEU A 96 6.61 2.13 -4.05
N GLU A 97 7.61 2.67 -4.74
CA GLU A 97 7.87 2.33 -6.15
C GLU A 97 8.25 0.85 -6.32
N ASP A 98 9.09 0.32 -5.43
CA ASP A 98 9.50 -1.09 -5.45
C ASP A 98 8.31 -2.01 -5.22
N LEU A 99 7.43 -1.68 -4.25
CA LEU A 99 6.17 -2.40 -4.06
C LEU A 99 5.33 -2.36 -5.35
N ALA A 100 5.16 -1.19 -5.98
CA ALA A 100 4.38 -1.09 -7.20
C ALA A 100 4.96 -1.91 -8.36
N ARG A 101 6.29 -2.01 -8.46
CA ARG A 101 6.98 -2.87 -9.44
C ARG A 101 6.78 -4.35 -9.12
N GLU A 102 6.90 -4.74 -7.87
CA GLU A 102 6.65 -6.11 -7.41
C GLU A 102 5.22 -6.55 -7.76
N ARG A 103 4.23 -5.71 -7.43
CA ARG A 103 2.81 -5.98 -7.70
C ARG A 103 2.50 -6.00 -9.20
N ALA A 104 3.13 -5.14 -10.00
CA ALA A 104 3.04 -5.19 -11.45
C ALA A 104 3.58 -6.51 -12.03
N ALA A 105 4.70 -7.03 -11.48
CA ALA A 105 5.28 -8.30 -11.90
C ALA A 105 4.38 -9.49 -11.53
N VAL A 106 3.80 -9.49 -10.34
CA VAL A 106 2.80 -10.49 -9.93
C VAL A 106 1.58 -10.47 -10.86
N LEU A 107 1.06 -9.27 -11.16
CA LEU A 107 -0.08 -9.12 -12.07
C LEU A 107 0.23 -9.58 -13.49
N LEU A 108 1.44 -9.32 -14.00
CA LEU A 108 1.89 -9.84 -15.28
C LEU A 108 1.90 -11.37 -15.29
N ALA A 109 2.54 -11.99 -14.29
CA ALA A 109 2.62 -13.45 -14.19
C ALA A 109 1.22 -14.09 -14.10
N ASP A 110 0.30 -13.49 -13.34
CA ASP A 110 -1.09 -13.95 -13.26
C ASP A 110 -1.80 -13.84 -14.62
N HIS A 111 -1.60 -12.73 -15.34
CA HIS A 111 -2.18 -12.55 -16.67
C HIS A 111 -1.63 -13.58 -17.67
N GLU A 112 -0.32 -13.81 -17.67
CA GLU A 112 0.33 -14.78 -18.56
C GLU A 112 -0.18 -16.20 -18.31
N ARG A 113 -0.29 -16.64 -17.05
CA ARG A 113 -0.83 -17.96 -16.69
C ARG A 113 -2.26 -18.18 -17.22
N VAL A 114 -3.12 -17.17 -17.10
CA VAL A 114 -4.51 -17.25 -17.62
C VAL A 114 -4.54 -17.30 -19.14
N ARG A 115 -3.64 -16.58 -19.82
CA ARG A 115 -3.58 -16.51 -21.29
C ARG A 115 -2.98 -17.76 -21.93
N GLU A 116 -1.97 -18.35 -21.30
CA GLU A 116 -1.40 -19.63 -21.71
C GLU A 116 -2.48 -20.73 -21.68
N ALA A 117 -3.26 -20.80 -20.60
CA ALA A 117 -4.39 -21.72 -20.47
C ALA A 117 -5.45 -21.53 -21.58
N ALA A 118 -5.60 -20.30 -22.08
CA ALA A 118 -6.54 -19.94 -23.15
C ALA A 118 -5.97 -20.10 -24.59
N ARG A 119 -4.71 -20.55 -24.76
CA ARG A 119 -3.98 -20.62 -26.04
C ARG A 119 -3.90 -19.28 -26.79
N ASP A 120 -3.94 -18.17 -26.07
CA ASP A 120 -3.82 -16.82 -26.63
C ASP A 120 -2.32 -16.50 -26.76
N VAL A 121 -1.83 -16.31 -28.00
CA VAL A 121 -0.42 -16.01 -28.28
C VAL A 121 -0.29 -14.51 -28.53
N GLY A 122 0.15 -13.76 -27.53
CA GLY A 122 0.29 -12.31 -27.58
C GLY A 122 1.44 -11.81 -26.72
N GLN A 123 1.95 -10.62 -27.02
CA GLN A 123 2.89 -9.91 -26.14
C GLN A 123 2.07 -9.13 -25.12
N TYR A 124 2.38 -9.33 -23.83
CA TYR A 124 1.76 -8.64 -22.71
C TYR A 124 2.82 -7.84 -21.96
N SER A 125 2.42 -6.70 -21.41
CA SER A 125 3.27 -5.90 -20.54
C SER A 125 2.42 -5.25 -19.46
N VAL A 126 2.96 -5.18 -18.25
CA VAL A 126 2.35 -4.51 -17.11
C VAL A 126 3.37 -3.55 -16.53
N SER A 127 3.01 -2.28 -16.44
CA SER A 127 3.87 -1.24 -15.88
C SER A 127 3.13 -0.52 -14.75
N PRO A 128 3.77 -0.28 -13.58
CA PRO A 128 3.17 0.54 -12.55
C PRO A 128 3.08 2.00 -12.98
N CYS A 129 1.99 2.67 -12.61
CA CYS A 129 1.85 4.11 -12.69
C CYS A 129 2.47 4.73 -11.43
N LEU A 130 3.51 5.53 -11.62
CA LEU A 130 4.24 6.20 -10.53
C LEU A 130 4.04 7.72 -10.61
N PRO A 131 4.09 8.45 -9.47
CA PRO A 131 4.25 7.93 -8.10
C PRO A 131 2.98 7.20 -7.60
N VAL A 132 3.15 6.38 -6.56
CA VAL A 132 2.03 5.66 -5.91
C VAL A 132 1.07 6.63 -5.22
N ASP A 133 -0.23 6.38 -5.33
CA ASP A 133 -1.25 7.18 -4.65
C ASP A 133 -1.36 6.77 -3.18
N VAL A 134 -1.03 7.67 -2.25
CA VAL A 134 -1.29 7.49 -0.81
C VAL A 134 -2.72 7.95 -0.50
N MET A 135 -3.62 6.99 -0.29
CA MET A 135 -5.03 7.28 0.02
C MET A 135 -5.25 7.64 1.49
N GLY A 136 -4.51 6.98 2.39
CA GLY A 136 -4.67 7.18 3.83
C GLY A 136 -3.42 6.90 4.66
N ILE A 137 -3.31 7.58 5.80
CA ILE A 137 -2.26 7.38 6.80
C ILE A 137 -2.92 7.23 8.18
N TYR A 138 -2.69 6.10 8.85
CA TYR A 138 -3.29 5.80 10.14
C TYR A 138 -2.19 5.47 11.14
N VAL A 139 -2.08 6.23 12.22
CA VAL A 139 -1.08 5.99 13.27
C VAL A 139 -1.76 5.31 14.44
N LEU A 140 -1.37 4.08 14.72
CA LEU A 140 -1.85 3.28 15.84
C LEU A 140 -0.84 3.39 16.98
N LEU A 141 -1.31 3.84 18.14
CA LEU A 141 -0.51 3.95 19.35
C LEU A 141 -1.00 2.90 20.36
N PRO A 142 -0.09 2.21 21.08
CA PRO A 142 -0.49 1.33 22.17
C PRO A 142 -1.22 2.12 23.26
N ASP A 143 -2.28 1.55 23.81
CA ASP A 143 -2.98 2.13 24.97
C ASP A 143 -2.37 1.76 26.32
N ALA A 144 -1.44 0.81 26.34
CA ALA A 144 -0.71 0.36 27.53
C ALA A 144 0.64 1.09 27.76
N LEU A 145 0.85 2.28 27.17
CA LEU A 145 2.09 3.08 27.32
C LEU A 145 2.13 3.93 28.59
#